data_AF-A0A519LSX5-F1
#
_entry.id   AF-A0A519LSX5-F1
#
_cell.length_a   1.000
_cell.length_b   1.000
_cell.length_c   1.000
_cell.angle_alpha   90.00
_cell.angle_beta   90.00
_cell.angle_gamma   90.00
#
_symmetry.space_group_name_H-M   'P 1'
#
loop_
_entity.id
_entity.type
_entity.pdbx_description
1 polymer ?
#
loop_
_entity_poly.entity_id
_entity_poly.type
_entity_poly.pdbx_seq_one_letter_code
_entity_poly.pdbx_strand_id
1 'polypeptide(L)'
;MTAFSLSPVPTSTFPFTALVGHEALQRALLLAAIDPGMGGVLISGPRGTAKSTSARALAALLPDAPFVTLPLAASLEQLVGTLNIEDVLRDGQVRLAPGLVARAHGGVLYVDEVNLLPDALVDSLLDVAASGVNTVERDGVSHQHAARFVLVGTMNPE
;
A
#
# COMPACT_ATOMS: atom_id res chain seq x y z
N MET A 1 -5.93 43.99 -4.80
CA MET A 1 -5.37 42.80 -5.47
C MET A 1 -5.75 41.59 -4.63
N THR A 2 -6.88 40.96 -4.96
CA THR A 2 -7.39 39.76 -4.28
C THR A 2 -6.78 38.54 -4.96
N ALA A 3 -6.03 37.74 -4.21
CA ALA A 3 -5.41 36.52 -4.71
C ALA A 3 -6.49 35.46 -4.98
N PHE A 4 -6.56 34.97 -6.21
CA PHE A 4 -7.43 33.87 -6.62
C PHE A 4 -6.85 32.57 -6.05
N SER A 5 -7.49 31.98 -5.04
CA SER A 5 -7.14 30.65 -4.54
C SER A 5 -7.65 29.62 -5.54
N LEU A 6 -6.74 28.97 -6.28
CA LEU A 6 -7.07 27.84 -7.12
C LEU A 6 -7.33 26.64 -6.20
N SER A 7 -8.60 26.27 -6.02
CA SER A 7 -8.94 24.98 -5.42
C SER A 7 -8.36 23.86 -6.30
N PRO A 8 -7.75 22.81 -5.72
CA PRO A 8 -7.20 21.71 -6.52
C PRO A 8 -8.32 21.07 -7.33
N VAL A 9 -8.11 20.94 -8.64
CA VAL A 9 -9.00 20.16 -9.52
C VAL A 9 -9.00 18.73 -8.98
N PRO A 10 -10.16 18.14 -8.65
CA PRO A 10 -10.19 16.75 -8.22
C PRO A 10 -9.60 15.91 -9.35
N THR A 11 -8.50 15.21 -9.07
CA THR A 11 -7.96 14.20 -9.98
C THR A 11 -9.07 13.17 -10.20
N SER A 12 -9.69 13.19 -11.37
CA SER A 12 -10.81 12.32 -11.73
C SER A 12 -10.31 10.87 -11.79
N THR A 13 -10.35 10.16 -10.67
CA THR A 13 -10.14 8.71 -10.63
C THR A 13 -11.25 8.04 -11.44
N PHE A 14 -10.88 7.08 -12.30
CA PHE A 14 -11.86 6.33 -13.07
C PHE A 14 -12.82 5.56 -12.12
N PRO A 15 -14.15 5.69 -12.29
CA PRO A 15 -15.09 5.13 -11.32
C PRO A 15 -15.09 3.59 -11.34
N PHE A 16 -15.12 2.97 -10.15
CA PHE A 16 -15.06 1.52 -9.99
C PHE A 16 -16.19 0.77 -10.71
N THR A 17 -17.39 1.36 -10.71
CA THR A 17 -18.57 0.82 -11.39
C THR A 17 -18.47 0.86 -12.91
N ALA A 18 -17.56 1.66 -13.48
CA ALA A 18 -17.34 1.74 -14.93
C ALA A 18 -16.28 0.74 -15.42
N LEU A 19 -15.72 -0.11 -14.56
CA LEU A 19 -14.83 -1.21 -14.98
C LEU A 19 -15.65 -2.29 -15.69
N VAL A 20 -15.66 -2.25 -17.03
CA VAL A 20 -16.45 -3.19 -17.85
C VAL A 20 -15.72 -4.53 -17.99
N GLY A 21 -16.44 -5.65 -17.88
CA GLY A 21 -15.92 -6.99 -18.20
C GLY A 21 -15.01 -7.62 -17.14
N HIS A 22 -14.86 -7.00 -15.97
CA HIS A 22 -13.94 -7.40 -14.90
C HIS A 22 -14.68 -7.82 -13.61
N GLU A 23 -15.83 -8.51 -13.71
CA GLU A 23 -16.69 -8.83 -12.56
C GLU A 23 -15.97 -9.63 -11.47
N ALA A 24 -15.16 -10.62 -11.85
CA ALA A 24 -14.37 -11.41 -10.90
C ALA A 24 -13.34 -10.56 -10.16
N LEU A 25 -12.66 -9.65 -10.88
CA LEU A 25 -11.71 -8.71 -10.30
C LEU A 25 -12.42 -7.71 -9.37
N GLN A 26 -13.53 -7.13 -9.81
CA GLN A 26 -14.34 -6.23 -8.98
C GLN A 26 -14.75 -6.92 -7.67
N ARG A 27 -15.23 -8.16 -7.76
CA ARG A 27 -15.62 -8.95 -6.59
C ARG A 27 -14.43 -9.21 -5.66
N ALA A 28 -13.28 -9.63 -6.20
CA ALA A 28 -12.07 -9.86 -5.41
C ALA A 28 -11.62 -8.59 -4.68
N LEU A 29 -11.61 -7.45 -5.37
CA LEU A 29 -11.25 -6.15 -4.80
C LEU A 29 -12.23 -5.71 -3.70
N LEU A 30 -13.53 -5.89 -3.91
CA LEU A 30 -14.54 -5.56 -2.89
C LEU A 30 -14.44 -6.47 -1.66
N LEU A 31 -14.18 -7.77 -1.85
CA LEU A 31 -13.95 -8.70 -0.75
C LEU A 31 -12.71 -8.30 0.06
N ALA A 32 -11.59 -8.03 -0.62
CA ALA A 32 -10.37 -7.58 0.04
C ALA A 32 -10.53 -6.24 0.76
N ALA A 33 -11.41 -5.36 0.28
CA ALA A 33 -11.77 -4.12 0.98
C ALA A 33 -12.61 -4.34 2.24
N ILE A 34 -13.41 -5.42 2.30
CA ILE A 34 -14.20 -5.77 3.49
C ILE A 34 -13.28 -6.40 4.55
N ASP A 35 -12.46 -7.36 4.16
CA ASP A 35 -11.49 -8.01 5.05
C ASP A 35 -10.11 -8.11 4.38
N PRO A 36 -9.22 -7.12 4.63
CA PRO A 36 -7.87 -7.13 4.09
C PRO A 36 -6.99 -8.29 4.61
N GLY A 37 -7.39 -8.95 5.70
CA GLY A 37 -6.66 -10.10 6.26
C GLY A 37 -6.86 -11.40 5.49
N MET A 38 -7.82 -11.46 4.55
CA MET A 38 -8.03 -12.64 3.69
C MET A 38 -6.87 -12.91 2.71
N GLY A 39 -5.94 -11.97 2.59
CA GLY A 39 -4.80 -12.02 1.68
C GLY A 39 -4.86 -10.94 0.60
N GLY A 40 -3.79 -10.85 -0.21
CA GLY A 40 -3.69 -9.88 -1.30
C GLY A 40 -4.45 -10.32 -2.57
N VAL A 41 -4.83 -9.33 -3.38
CA VAL A 41 -5.40 -9.56 -4.72
C VAL A 41 -4.27 -9.50 -5.76
N LEU A 42 -4.09 -10.58 -6.52
CA LEU A 42 -3.13 -10.65 -7.62
C LEU A 42 -3.83 -10.51 -8.97
N ILE A 43 -3.51 -9.45 -9.72
CA ILE A 43 -4.10 -9.15 -11.02
C ILE A 43 -3.12 -9.53 -12.12
N SER A 44 -3.40 -10.65 -12.80
CA SER A 44 -2.60 -11.12 -13.94
C SER A 44 -3.22 -10.68 -15.28
N GLY A 45 -2.40 -10.22 -16.21
CA GLY A 45 -2.83 -9.93 -17.58
C GLY A 45 -1.84 -9.08 -18.40
N PRO A 46 -2.07 -8.88 -19.70
CA PRO A 46 -1.21 -8.01 -20.51
C PRO A 46 -1.23 -6.54 -20.08
N ARG A 47 -0.30 -5.74 -20.61
CA ARG A 47 -0.34 -4.27 -20.50
C ARG A 47 -1.65 -3.74 -21.11
N GLY A 48 -2.21 -2.69 -20.49
CA GLY A 48 -3.47 -2.07 -20.96
C GLY A 48 -4.75 -2.71 -20.44
N THR A 49 -4.69 -3.71 -19.57
CA THR A 49 -5.86 -4.40 -18.96
C THR A 49 -6.44 -3.69 -17.74
N ALA A 50 -6.23 -2.38 -17.59
CA ALA A 50 -6.79 -1.56 -16.51
C ALA A 50 -6.46 -2.04 -15.06
N LYS A 51 -5.37 -2.80 -14.84
CA LYS A 51 -5.01 -3.31 -13.50
C LYS A 51 -4.81 -2.20 -12.46
N SER A 52 -3.92 -1.25 -12.75
CA SER A 52 -3.65 -0.12 -11.87
C SER A 52 -4.85 0.84 -11.79
N THR A 53 -5.65 0.93 -12.85
CA THR A 53 -6.91 1.67 -12.85
C THR A 53 -7.90 1.07 -11.86
N SER A 54 -8.04 -0.27 -11.84
CA SER A 54 -8.95 -0.98 -10.95
C SER A 54 -8.55 -0.82 -9.49
N ALA A 55 -7.25 -0.90 -9.18
CA ALA A 55 -6.73 -0.68 -7.83
C ALA A 55 -7.00 0.74 -7.33
N ARG A 56 -6.76 1.77 -8.17
CA ARG A 56 -7.06 3.17 -7.82
C ARG A 56 -8.55 3.42 -7.66
N ALA A 57 -9.37 2.81 -8.52
CA ALA A 57 -10.81 2.89 -8.43
C ALA A 57 -11.35 2.30 -7.12
N LEU A 58 -10.75 1.19 -6.64
CA LEU A 58 -11.06 0.64 -5.32
C LEU A 58 -10.71 1.63 -4.20
N ALA A 59 -9.50 2.20 -4.23
CA ALA A 59 -9.08 3.17 -3.20
C ALA A 59 -10.02 4.38 -3.13
N ALA A 60 -10.54 4.83 -4.28
CA ALA A 60 -11.52 5.93 -4.32
C ALA A 60 -12.90 5.57 -3.73
N LEU A 61 -13.21 4.29 -3.51
CA LEU A 61 -14.42 3.87 -2.79
C LEU A 61 -14.23 3.86 -1.27
N LEU A 62 -12.98 3.76 -0.80
CA LEU A 62 -12.66 3.71 0.61
C LEU A 62 -12.54 5.15 1.17
N PRO A 63 -13.20 5.49 2.29
CA PRO A 63 -13.15 6.83 2.87
C PRO A 63 -11.72 7.22 3.27
N ASP A 64 -11.23 8.35 2.76
CA ASP A 64 -9.90 8.90 3.08
C ASP A 64 -8.73 7.91 2.96
N ALA A 65 -8.87 6.91 2.08
CA ALA A 65 -7.91 5.83 1.96
C ALA A 65 -6.64 6.26 1.21
N PRO A 66 -5.44 6.09 1.79
CA PRO A 66 -4.19 6.31 1.07
C PRO A 66 -4.02 5.26 -0.04
N PHE A 67 -3.55 5.70 -1.21
CA PHE A 67 -3.07 4.82 -2.27
C PHE A 67 -1.55 4.91 -2.33
N VAL A 68 -0.87 3.87 -1.85
CA VAL A 68 0.59 3.81 -1.79
C VAL A 68 1.10 2.80 -2.80
N THR A 69 2.07 3.19 -3.62
CA THR A 69 2.75 2.28 -4.54
C THR A 69 4.08 1.85 -3.93
N LEU A 70 4.37 0.54 -3.95
CA LEU A 70 5.67 -0.02 -3.63
C LEU A 70 6.56 0.01 -4.88
N PRO A 71 7.66 0.78 -4.90
CA PRO A 71 8.63 0.73 -5.98
C PRO A 71 9.36 -0.62 -6.00
N LEU A 72 9.65 -1.15 -7.20
CA LEU A 72 10.43 -2.39 -7.36
C LEU A 72 11.83 -2.31 -6.75
N ALA A 73 12.44 -1.12 -6.76
CA ALA A 73 13.76 -0.87 -6.21
C ALA A 73 13.74 -0.41 -4.75
N ALA A 74 12.62 -0.60 -4.04
CA ALA A 74 12.53 -0.21 -2.64
C ALA A 74 13.48 -1.05 -1.76
N SER A 75 14.01 -0.44 -0.71
CA SER A 75 14.69 -1.18 0.35
C SER A 75 13.69 -1.69 1.40
N LEU A 76 14.12 -2.65 2.22
CA LEU A 76 13.32 -3.11 3.36
C LEU A 76 13.02 -1.96 4.33
N GLU A 77 14.01 -1.10 4.62
CA GLU A 77 13.82 0.09 5.47
C GLU A 77 12.77 1.06 4.89
N GLN A 78 12.66 1.19 3.57
CA GLN A 78 11.60 2.00 2.96
C GLN A 78 10.23 1.35 3.10
N LEU A 79 10.14 0.02 3.04
CA LEU A 79 8.89 -0.72 3.22
C LEU A 79 8.40 -0.63 4.67
N VAL A 80 9.23 -1.09 5.63
CA VAL A 80 8.84 -1.25 7.04
C VAL A 80 9.04 0.03 7.85
N GLY A 81 9.99 0.88 7.47
CA GLY A 81 10.40 2.05 8.24
C GLY A 81 11.70 1.82 9.02
N THR A 82 12.11 2.81 9.80
CA THR A 82 13.32 2.74 10.63
C THR A 82 13.13 3.50 11.95
N LEU A 83 13.99 3.24 12.92
CA LEU A 83 14.02 3.91 14.22
C LEU A 83 15.19 4.87 14.30
N ASN A 84 14.96 6.10 14.77
CA ASN A 84 16.03 7.03 15.08
C ASN A 84 16.55 6.80 16.50
N ILE A 85 17.69 6.13 16.60
CA ILE A 85 18.34 5.80 17.88
C ILE A 85 18.95 7.05 18.53
N GLU A 86 19.37 8.04 17.75
CA GLU A 86 19.94 9.27 18.33
C GLU A 86 18.93 9.98 19.23
N ASP A 87 17.64 9.97 18.85
CA ASP A 87 16.55 10.54 19.65
C ASP A 87 16.26 9.69 20.90
N VAL A 88 16.44 8.37 20.80
CA VAL A 88 16.31 7.45 21.94
C VAL A 88 17.41 7.71 22.97
N LEU A 89 18.65 7.88 22.51
CA LEU A 89 19.80 8.10 23.38
C LEU A 89 19.82 9.50 24.01
N ARG A 90 19.28 10.52 23.32
CA ARG A 90 19.22 11.91 23.81
C ARG A 90 18.06 12.16 24.78
N ASP A 91 16.84 11.80 24.36
CA ASP A 91 15.62 12.20 25.06
C ASP A 91 14.81 11.00 25.62
N GLY A 92 15.31 9.77 25.43
CA GLY A 92 14.60 8.54 25.80
C GLY A 92 13.40 8.23 24.90
N GLN A 93 13.24 8.93 23.77
CA GLN A 93 12.06 8.86 22.91
C GLN A 93 12.35 8.02 21.66
N VAL A 94 11.59 6.95 21.47
CA VAL A 94 11.61 6.17 20.22
C VAL A 94 10.88 6.93 19.14
N ARG A 95 11.61 7.45 18.15
CA ARG A 95 11.02 8.10 16.97
C ARG A 95 11.07 7.18 15.77
N LEU A 96 9.88 6.79 15.31
CA LEU A 96 9.69 6.02 14.09
C LEU A 96 9.76 6.95 12.88
N ALA A 97 10.63 6.62 11.92
CA ALA A 97 10.50 7.10 10.55
C ALA A 97 9.58 6.11 9.79
N PRO A 98 8.34 6.51 9.44
CA PRO A 98 7.34 5.58 8.93
C PRO A 98 7.69 5.06 7.54
N GLY A 99 7.57 3.74 7.35
CA GLY A 99 7.69 3.08 6.05
C GLY A 99 6.45 3.19 5.17
N LEU A 100 6.49 2.57 3.99
CA LEU A 100 5.38 2.51 3.04
C LEU A 100 4.15 1.80 3.63
N VAL A 101 4.33 0.74 4.42
CA VAL A 101 3.21 0.01 5.04
C VAL A 101 2.47 0.86 6.08
N ALA A 102 3.19 1.71 6.82
CA ALA A 102 2.60 2.67 7.74
C ALA A 102 1.75 3.71 6.99
N ARG A 103 2.27 4.20 5.85
CA ARG A 103 1.58 5.16 4.99
C ARG A 103 0.37 4.58 4.27
N ALA A 104 0.35 3.26 4.06
CA ALA A 104 -0.76 2.56 3.43
C ALA A 104 -1.89 2.20 4.40
N HIS A 105 -1.69 2.40 5.72
CA HIS A 105 -2.66 2.00 6.72
C HIS A 105 -4.05 2.61 6.46
N GLY A 106 -5.08 1.76 6.44
CA GLY A 106 -6.46 2.11 6.14
C GLY A 106 -6.79 2.21 4.65
N GLY A 107 -5.82 2.00 3.76
CA GLY A 107 -6.00 2.17 2.32
C GLY A 107 -5.51 0.99 1.50
N VAL A 108 -4.83 1.29 0.39
CA VAL A 108 -4.38 0.31 -0.62
C VAL A 108 -2.86 0.42 -0.77
N LEU A 109 -2.17 -0.72 -0.63
CA LEU A 109 -0.78 -0.88 -1.04
C LEU A 109 -0.73 -1.60 -2.39
N TYR A 110 -0.27 -0.90 -3.42
CA TYR A 110 -0.18 -1.40 -4.78
C TYR A 110 1.26 -1.77 -5.13
N VAL A 111 1.44 -2.95 -5.73
CA VAL A 111 2.72 -3.41 -6.28
C VAL A 111 2.53 -3.71 -7.76
N ASP A 112 3.37 -3.12 -8.60
CA ASP A 112 3.42 -3.47 -10.03
C ASP A 112 4.46 -4.56 -10.25
N GLU A 113 4.14 -5.55 -11.09
CA GLU A 113 5.05 -6.66 -11.44
C GLU A 113 5.67 -7.33 -10.21
N VAL A 114 4.83 -7.95 -9.37
CA VAL A 114 5.24 -8.59 -8.10
C VAL A 114 6.36 -9.61 -8.26
N ASN A 115 6.48 -10.21 -9.45
CA ASN A 115 7.53 -11.15 -9.82
C ASN A 115 8.93 -10.54 -9.87
N LEU A 116 9.04 -9.21 -9.85
CA LEU A 116 10.30 -8.47 -9.83
C LEU A 116 10.68 -7.97 -8.43
N LEU A 117 9.83 -8.20 -7.41
CA LEU A 117 10.17 -7.84 -6.04
C LEU A 117 11.26 -8.78 -5.47
N PRO A 118 12.22 -8.25 -4.71
CA PRO A 118 13.12 -9.06 -3.89
C PRO A 118 12.34 -9.92 -2.87
N ASP A 119 12.77 -11.18 -2.68
CA ASP A 119 12.13 -12.13 -1.76
C ASP A 119 11.93 -11.56 -0.35
N ALA A 120 12.95 -10.91 0.21
CA ALA A 120 12.87 -10.30 1.54
C ALA A 120 11.78 -9.23 1.67
N LEU A 121 11.46 -8.51 0.58
CA LEU A 121 10.34 -7.57 0.57
C LEU A 121 9.01 -8.30 0.48
N VAL A 122 8.93 -9.37 -0.31
CA VAL A 122 7.71 -10.18 -0.42
C VAL A 122 7.37 -10.80 0.92
N ASP A 123 8.32 -11.44 1.58
CA ASP A 123 8.13 -12.08 2.89
C ASP A 123 7.63 -11.06 3.93
N SER A 124 8.35 -9.95 4.08
CA SER A 124 7.97 -8.90 5.04
C SER A 124 6.61 -8.29 4.70
N LEU A 125 6.32 -8.06 3.42
CA LEU A 125 5.05 -7.50 2.99
C LEU A 125 3.88 -8.45 3.29
N LEU A 126 4.03 -9.73 2.99
CA LEU A 126 3.00 -10.74 3.24
C LEU A 126 2.76 -10.94 4.74
N ASP A 127 3.81 -10.93 5.56
CA ASP A 127 3.70 -11.00 7.02
C ASP A 127 2.89 -9.82 7.58
N VAL A 128 3.17 -8.60 7.12
CA VAL A 128 2.44 -7.39 7.54
C VAL A 128 1.00 -7.41 7.02
N ALA A 129 0.76 -7.84 5.78
CA ALA A 129 -0.58 -7.92 5.20
C ALA A 129 -1.46 -8.95 5.94
N ALA A 130 -0.89 -10.09 6.35
CA ALA A 130 -1.59 -11.13 7.08
C ALA A 130 -1.85 -10.76 8.54
N SER A 131 -0.86 -10.19 9.24
CA SER A 131 -0.98 -9.83 10.65
C SER A 131 -1.70 -8.50 10.88
N GLY A 132 -1.67 -7.59 9.90
CA GLY A 132 -2.15 -6.22 10.01
C GLY A 132 -1.31 -5.32 10.93
N VAL A 133 -0.12 -5.78 11.34
CA VAL A 133 0.80 -5.08 12.25
C VAL A 133 2.18 -5.05 11.62
N ASN A 134 2.81 -3.88 11.64
CA ASN A 134 4.21 -3.73 11.23
C ASN A 134 5.09 -3.60 12.47
N THR A 135 6.19 -4.36 12.48
CA THR A 135 7.21 -4.32 13.53
C THR A 135 8.50 -3.75 12.93
N VAL A 136 9.04 -2.73 13.56
CA VAL A 136 10.29 -2.08 13.14
C VAL A 136 11.32 -2.25 14.24
N GLU A 137 12.46 -2.84 13.89
CA GLU A 137 13.51 -3.18 14.86
C GLU A 137 14.86 -2.57 14.46
N ARG A 138 15.57 -2.01 15.44
CA ARG A 138 16.94 -1.52 15.25
C ARG A 138 17.69 -1.53 16.58
N ASP A 139 18.90 -2.09 16.58
CA ASP A 139 19.84 -2.10 17.72
C ASP A 139 19.21 -2.50 19.07
N GLY A 140 18.35 -3.54 19.05
CA GLY A 140 17.68 -4.08 20.23
C GLY A 140 16.42 -3.33 20.68
N VAL A 141 16.03 -2.28 19.96
CA VAL A 141 14.75 -1.58 20.16
C VAL A 141 13.74 -2.08 19.13
N SER A 142 12.52 -2.36 19.57
CA SER A 142 11.41 -2.80 18.72
C SER A 142 10.21 -1.87 18.93
N HIS A 143 9.53 -1.52 17.84
CA HIS A 143 8.32 -0.71 17.86
C HIS A 143 7.28 -1.29 16.91
N GLN A 144 6.02 -1.32 17.33
CA GLN A 144 4.91 -1.85 16.53
C GLN A 144 3.85 -0.80 16.29
N HIS A 145 3.25 -0.84 15.10
CA HIS A 145 2.07 -0.05 14.77
C HIS A 145 1.13 -0.82 13.85
N ALA A 146 -0.15 -0.41 13.85
CA ALA A 146 -1.13 -0.96 12.92
C ALA A 146 -0.75 -0.61 11.47
N ALA A 147 -0.90 -1.60 10.59
CA ALA A 147 -0.61 -1.51 9.17
C ALA A 147 -1.59 -2.40 8.38
N ARG A 148 -2.89 -2.24 8.65
CA ARG A 148 -3.96 -2.88 7.87
C ARG A 148 -4.19 -2.12 6.56
N PHE A 149 -4.05 -2.79 5.42
CA PHE A 149 -4.28 -2.22 4.09
C PHE A 149 -4.69 -3.33 3.11
N VAL A 150 -5.38 -2.97 2.03
CA VAL A 150 -5.65 -3.88 0.93
C VAL A 150 -4.37 -4.01 0.10
N LEU A 151 -3.80 -5.22 0.04
CA LEU A 151 -2.66 -5.51 -0.82
C LEU A 151 -3.14 -5.84 -2.24
N VAL A 152 -2.70 -5.09 -3.24
CA VAL A 152 -2.98 -5.35 -4.66
C VAL A 152 -1.67 -5.51 -5.42
N GLY A 153 -1.39 -6.72 -5.89
CA GLY A 153 -0.25 -7.01 -6.76
C GLY A 153 -0.69 -7.14 -8.21
N THR A 154 0.18 -6.79 -9.15
CA THR A 154 -0.01 -7.11 -10.57
C THR A 154 1.13 -7.98 -11.08
N MET A 155 0.86 -8.78 -12.10
CA MET A 155 1.91 -9.42 -12.90
C MET A 155 1.50 -9.48 -14.36
N ASN A 156 2.46 -9.47 -15.27
CA ASN A 156 2.25 -9.91 -16.64
C ASN A 156 2.63 -11.40 -16.79
N PRO A 157 1.71 -12.29 -17.21
CA PRO A 157 2.07 -13.65 -17.55
C PRO A 157 2.82 -13.63 -18.88
N GLU A 158 4.13 -13.84 -18.85
CA GLU A 158 4.93 -14.08 -20.05
C GLU A 158 4.54 -15.36 -20.78
#